data_AF-L7W0E0-F1
#
_entry.id   AF-L7W0E0-F1
#
_cell.length_a   1.000
_cell.length_b   1.000
_cell.length_c   1.000
_cell.angle_alpha   90.00
_cell.angle_beta   90.00
_cell.angle_gamma   90.00
#
_symmetry.space_group_name_H-M   'P 1'
#
loop_
_entity.id
_entity.type
_entity.pdbx_description
1 polymer ?
#
loop_
_entity_poly.entity_id
_entity_poly.type
_entity_poly.pdbx_seq_one_letter_code
_entity_poly.pdbx_strand_id
1 'polypeptide(L)'
;MDKLPSARLTEALGLLQDAQSKIERAAEQLQIVDSTMIGSDEHRRLIVASSDENPQSVADDIRSHQMQAVEISEFAAAVAKAARAVKGKGSFLAQALGSVYRDEIQAGDEGR
;
A
#
# COMPACT_ATOMS: atom_id res chain seq x y z
N MET A 1 -4.34 -31.86 -2.84
CA MET A 1 -5.50 -31.33 -3.60
C MET A 1 -5.28 -29.85 -3.79
N ASP A 2 -5.44 -29.36 -5.02
CA ASP A 2 -5.38 -27.92 -5.29
C ASP A 2 -6.57 -27.18 -4.66
N LYS A 3 -6.34 -25.94 -4.20
CA LYS A 3 -7.42 -25.08 -3.68
C LYS A 3 -8.47 -24.85 -4.77
N LEU A 4 -9.75 -24.97 -4.40
CA LEU A 4 -10.89 -24.63 -5.24
C LEU A 4 -10.83 -23.15 -5.68
N PRO A 5 -11.33 -22.80 -6.89
CA PRO A 5 -11.34 -21.42 -7.37
C PRO A 5 -11.99 -20.42 -6.40
N SER A 6 -13.11 -20.79 -5.78
CA SER A 6 -13.81 -19.95 -4.78
C SER A 6 -12.92 -19.65 -3.56
N ALA A 7 -12.23 -20.66 -3.03
CA ALA A 7 -11.30 -20.49 -1.92
C ALA A 7 -10.14 -19.54 -2.28
N ARG A 8 -9.68 -19.58 -3.53
CA ARG A 8 -8.64 -18.65 -4.03
C ARG A 8 -9.16 -17.22 -4.16
N LEU A 9 -10.41 -17.02 -4.58
CA LEU A 9 -11.04 -15.70 -4.62
C LEU A 9 -11.19 -15.10 -3.22
N THR A 10 -11.64 -15.90 -2.24
CA THR A 10 -11.74 -15.49 -0.84
C THR A 10 -10.37 -15.13 -0.26
N GLU A 11 -9.35 -15.96 -0.51
CA GLU A 11 -7.98 -15.69 -0.07
C GLU A 11 -7.42 -14.40 -0.69
N ALA A 12 -7.62 -14.18 -1.99
CA ALA A 12 -7.19 -12.96 -2.67
C ALA A 12 -7.85 -11.71 -2.08
N LEU A 13 -9.14 -11.78 -1.74
CA LEU A 13 -9.85 -10.68 -1.09
C LEU A 13 -9.26 -10.38 0.30
N GLY A 14 -9.02 -11.40 1.12
CA GLY A 14 -8.42 -11.23 2.45
C GLY A 14 -7.02 -10.62 2.38
N LEU A 15 -6.17 -11.09 1.46
CA LEU A 15 -4.84 -10.53 1.25
C LEU A 15 -4.88 -9.05 0.86
N LEU A 16 -5.86 -8.64 0.05
CA LEU A 16 -6.03 -7.23 -0.33
C LEU A 16 -6.52 -6.36 0.83
N GLN A 17 -7.41 -6.88 1.68
CA GLN A 17 -7.87 -6.19 2.89
C GLN A 17 -6.71 -5.96 3.86
N ASP A 18 -5.91 -7.00 4.11
CA ASP A 18 -4.70 -6.88 4.94
C ASP A 18 -3.69 -5.89 4.36
N ALA A 19 -3.48 -5.94 3.04
CA ALA A 19 -2.57 -5.02 2.36
C ALA A 19 -3.07 -3.57 2.46
N GLN A 20 -4.37 -3.33 2.28
CA GLN A 20 -4.98 -2.01 2.41
C GLN A 20 -4.71 -1.42 3.80
N SER A 21 -5.03 -2.15 4.87
CA SER A 21 -4.82 -1.66 6.24
C SER A 21 -3.35 -1.38 6.55
N LYS A 22 -2.42 -2.17 6.00
CA LYS A 22 -0.97 -1.92 6.15
C LYS A 22 -0.53 -0.64 5.43
N ILE A 23 -1.05 -0.38 4.23
CA ILE A 23 -0.73 0.82 3.45
C ILE A 23 -1.29 2.08 4.14
N GLU A 24 -2.54 2.01 4.61
CA GLU A 24 -3.17 3.11 5.38
C GLU A 24 -2.33 3.44 6.62
N ARG A 25 -1.93 2.42 7.39
CA ARG A 25 -1.06 2.61 8.56
C ARG A 25 0.33 3.16 8.19
N ALA A 26 0.91 2.77 7.06
CA ALA A 26 2.17 3.34 6.59
C ALA A 26 2.02 4.84 6.28
N ALA A 27 0.91 5.25 5.67
CA ALA A 27 0.61 6.66 5.42
C ALA A 27 0.46 7.46 6.73
N GLU A 28 -0.21 6.90 7.73
CA GLU A 28 -0.30 7.51 9.07
C GLU A 28 1.08 7.74 9.70
N GLN A 29 2.01 6.78 9.59
CA GLN A 29 3.37 6.97 10.12
C GLN A 29 4.11 8.10 9.42
N LEU A 30 4.00 8.21 8.09
CA LEU A 30 4.62 9.31 7.35
C LEU A 30 4.02 10.66 7.72
N GLN A 31 2.71 10.72 7.98
CA GLN A 31 2.06 11.93 8.46
C GLN A 31 2.55 12.34 9.86
N ILE A 32 2.79 11.37 10.75
CA ILE A 32 3.40 11.64 12.06
C ILE A 32 4.80 12.20 11.88
N VAL A 33 5.63 11.58 11.03
CA VAL A 33 6.99 12.08 10.73
C VAL A 33 6.95 13.51 10.21
N ASP A 34 6.07 13.83 9.26
CA ASP A 34 5.89 15.18 8.74
C ASP A 34 5.55 16.18 9.87
N SER A 35 4.55 15.86 10.69
CA SER A 35 4.13 16.74 11.80
C SER A 35 5.18 16.93 12.89
N THR A 36 6.01 15.91 13.13
CA THR A 36 6.98 15.91 14.23
C THR A 36 8.36 16.42 13.83
N MET A 37 8.74 16.29 12.56
CA MET A 37 10.04 16.73 12.05
C MET A 37 9.97 18.01 11.21
N ILE A 38 9.09 18.08 10.21
CA ILE A 38 9.05 19.18 9.24
C ILE A 38 8.14 20.32 9.74
N GLY A 39 6.95 19.95 10.21
CA GLY A 39 5.94 20.85 10.76
C GLY A 39 6.22 21.36 12.18
N SER A 40 7.26 20.84 12.84
CA SER A 40 7.60 21.20 14.22
C SER A 40 8.71 22.25 14.28
N ASP A 41 8.37 23.48 14.66
CA ASP A 41 9.34 24.55 14.89
C ASP A 41 10.32 24.21 16.02
N GLU A 42 9.86 23.48 17.04
CA GLU A 42 10.70 23.03 18.15
C GLU A 42 11.74 22.02 17.66
N HIS A 43 11.33 21.03 16.86
CA HIS A 43 12.27 20.06 16.29
C HIS A 43 13.28 20.74 15.38
N ARG A 44 12.86 21.72 14.57
CA ARG A 44 13.77 22.49 13.71
C ARG A 44 14.84 23.23 14.53
N ARG A 45 14.47 23.83 15.67
CA ARG A 45 15.44 24.48 16.57
C ARG A 45 16.43 23.48 17.16
N LEU A 46 15.97 22.30 17.57
CA LEU A 46 16.83 21.24 18.10
C LEU A 46 17.84 20.75 17.06
N ILE A 47 17.44 20.59 15.81
CA ILE A 47 18.33 20.23 14.70
C ILE A 47 19.39 21.32 14.50
N VAL A 48 19.01 22.60 14.49
CA VAL A 48 19.95 23.72 14.33
C VAL A 48 20.95 23.78 15.48
N ALA A 49 20.48 23.73 16.73
CA ALA A 49 21.36 23.73 17.90
C ALA A 49 22.34 22.53 17.88
N SER A 50 21.84 21.33 17.54
CA SER A 50 22.68 20.14 17.38
C SER A 50 23.70 20.30 16.25
N SER A 51 23.35 21.01 15.17
CA SER A 51 24.23 21.23 14.03
C SER A 51 25.37 22.20 14.33
N ASP A 52 25.19 23.13 15.28
CA ASP A 52 26.27 24.01 15.75
C ASP A 52 27.33 23.23 16.54
N GLU A 53 26.91 22.16 17.25
CA GLU A 53 27.80 21.32 18.04
C GLU A 53 28.46 20.19 17.22
N ASN A 54 27.69 19.51 16.35
CA ASN A 54 28.17 18.37 15.56
C ASN A 54 27.55 18.35 14.14
N PRO A 55 28.00 19.24 13.25
CA PRO A 55 27.37 19.47 11.95
C PRO A 55 27.39 18.23 11.04
N GLN A 56 28.44 17.41 11.14
CA GLN A 56 28.60 16.26 10.27
C GLN A 56 27.65 15.11 10.64
N SER A 57 27.51 14.81 11.93
CA SER A 57 26.55 13.80 12.40
C SER A 57 25.12 14.18 12.04
N VAL A 58 24.73 15.44 12.26
CA VAL A 58 23.38 15.92 11.93
C VAL A 58 23.11 15.84 10.42
N ALA A 59 24.11 16.17 9.59
CA ALA A 59 23.98 16.04 8.14
C ALA A 59 23.87 14.57 7.68
N ASP A 60 24.58 13.65 8.33
CA ASP A 60 24.47 12.20 8.06
C ASP A 60 23.08 11.67 8.43
N ASP A 61 22.54 12.08 9.57
CA ASP A 61 21.19 11.70 10.03
C ASP A 61 20.10 12.20 9.07
N ILE A 62 20.18 13.47 8.65
CA ILE A 62 19.23 14.05 7.70
C ILE A 62 19.27 13.28 6.36
N ARG A 63 20.48 12.98 5.86
CA ARG A 63 20.63 12.21 4.62
C ARG A 63 20.09 10.78 4.76
N SER A 64 20.29 10.16 5.92
CA SER A 64 19.71 8.85 6.22
C SER A 64 18.18 8.87 6.14
N HIS A 65 17.53 9.85 6.77
CA HIS A 65 16.07 10.01 6.69
C HIS A 65 15.59 10.28 5.26
N GLN A 66 16.33 11.10 4.49
CA GLN A 66 16.01 11.35 3.08
C GLN A 66 16.07 10.07 2.24
N MET A 67 17.11 9.25 2.41
CA MET A 67 17.22 7.97 1.72
C MET A 67 16.06 7.03 2.08
N GLN A 68 15.72 6.92 3.36
CA GLN A 68 14.58 6.10 3.80
C GLN A 68 13.25 6.59 3.21
N ALA A 69 13.03 7.90 3.14
CA ALA A 69 11.82 8.46 2.53
C ALA A 69 11.72 8.14 1.03
N VAL A 70 12.85 8.15 0.32
CA VAL A 70 12.92 7.73 -1.10
C VAL A 70 12.60 6.24 -1.23
N GLU A 71 13.22 5.37 -0.42
CA GLU A 71 12.95 3.93 -0.43
C GLU A 71 11.47 3.62 -0.20
N ILE A 72 10.84 4.28 0.78
CA ILE A 72 9.41 4.13 1.06
C ILE A 72 8.57 4.51 -0.17
N SER A 73 8.92 5.61 -0.85
CA SER A 73 8.24 6.04 -2.08
C SER A 73 8.33 5.00 -3.20
N GLU A 74 9.53 4.44 -3.41
CA GLU A 74 9.77 3.41 -4.42
C GLU A 74 8.98 2.13 -4.12
N PHE A 75 8.97 1.69 -2.86
CA PHE A 75 8.16 0.55 -2.44
C PHE A 75 6.65 0.81 -2.62
N ALA A 76 6.17 2.01 -2.26
CA ALA A 76 4.77 2.37 -2.48
C ALA A 76 4.39 2.33 -3.97
N ALA A 77 5.29 2.77 -4.86
CA ALA A 77 5.10 2.67 -6.31
C ALA A 77 5.02 1.22 -6.79
N ALA A 78 5.88 0.33 -6.28
CA ALA A 78 5.85 -1.10 -6.58
C ALA A 78 4.55 -1.76 -6.11
N VAL A 79 4.09 -1.43 -4.89
CA VAL A 79 2.81 -1.88 -4.34
C VAL A 79 1.64 -1.41 -5.21
N ALA A 80 1.63 -0.14 -5.62
CA ALA A 80 0.59 0.39 -6.50
C ALA A 80 0.55 -0.34 -7.86
N LYS A 81 1.71 -0.68 -8.42
CA LYS A 81 1.80 -1.48 -9.64
C LYS A 81 1.23 -2.89 -9.44
N ALA A 82 1.56 -3.56 -8.34
CA ALA A 82 1.01 -4.87 -8.01
C ALA A 82 -0.51 -4.83 -7.84
N ALA A 83 -1.02 -3.85 -7.08
CA ALA A 83 -2.46 -3.66 -6.87
C ALA A 83 -3.22 -3.44 -8.19
N ARG A 84 -2.65 -2.68 -9.14
CA ARG A 84 -3.23 -2.51 -10.49
C ARG A 84 -3.32 -3.82 -11.26
N ALA A 85 -2.31 -4.68 -11.18
CA ALA A 85 -2.33 -5.99 -11.84
C ALA A 85 -3.46 -6.88 -11.26
N VAL A 86 -3.61 -6.89 -9.93
CA VAL A 86 -4.69 -7.63 -9.27
C VAL A 86 -6.07 -7.08 -9.68
N LYS A 87 -6.25 -5.75 -9.68
CA LYS A 87 -7.48 -5.10 -10.18
C LYS A 87 -7.81 -5.57 -11.60
N GLY A 88 -6.83 -5.53 -12.51
CA GLY A 88 -7.04 -5.93 -13.90
C GLY A 88 -7.49 -7.39 -14.04
N LYS A 89 -6.86 -8.31 -13.31
CA LYS A 89 -7.28 -9.73 -13.31
C LYS A 89 -8.65 -9.93 -12.68
N GLY A 90 -8.96 -9.25 -11.57
CA GLY A 90 -10.28 -9.31 -10.95
C GLY A 90 -11.39 -8.83 -11.88
N SER A 91 -11.21 -7.68 -12.55
CA SER A 91 -12.16 -7.17 -13.53
C SER A 91 -12.35 -8.11 -14.72
N PHE A 92 -11.25 -8.67 -15.24
CA PHE A 92 -11.32 -9.66 -16.31
C PHE A 92 -12.13 -10.89 -15.90
N LEU A 93 -11.84 -11.46 -14.72
CA LEU A 93 -12.56 -12.65 -14.24
C LEU A 93 -14.05 -12.38 -14.05
N ALA A 94 -14.43 -11.22 -13.50
CA ALA A 94 -15.84 -10.86 -13.35
C ALA A 94 -16.58 -10.83 -14.69
N GLN A 95 -15.99 -10.24 -15.72
CA GLN A 95 -16.58 -10.19 -17.07
C GLN A 95 -16.60 -11.58 -17.73
N ALA A 96 -15.48 -12.31 -17.66
CA ALA A 96 -15.35 -13.61 -18.28
C ALA A 96 -16.33 -14.63 -17.68
N LEU A 97 -16.48 -14.66 -16.35
CA LEU A 97 -17.43 -15.57 -15.70
C LEU A 97 -18.88 -15.29 -16.13
N GLY A 98 -19.30 -14.02 -16.18
CA GLY A 98 -20.64 -13.65 -16.64
C GLY A 98 -20.86 -13.88 -18.14
N SER A 99 -19.80 -13.87 -18.95
CA SER A 99 -19.91 -14.14 -20.38
C SER A 99 -19.89 -15.63 -20.71
N VAL A 100 -19.02 -16.40 -20.05
CA VAL A 100 -18.82 -17.83 -20.34
C VAL A 100 -19.95 -18.67 -19.76
N TYR A 101 -20.41 -18.33 -18.56
CA TYR A 101 -21.46 -19.07 -17.85
C TYR A 101 -22.81 -18.36 -17.90
N ARG A 102 -23.07 -17.60 -18.96
CA ARG A 102 -24.28 -16.76 -19.10
C ARG A 102 -25.54 -17.60 -19.03
N ASP A 103 -25.58 -18.69 -19.78
CA ASP A 103 -26.78 -19.52 -19.92
C ASP A 103 -27.06 -20.24 -18.59
N GLU A 104 -26.03 -20.70 -17.87
CA GLU A 104 -26.16 -21.30 -16.54
C GLU A 104 -26.66 -20.29 -15.51
N ILE A 105 -26.17 -19.04 -15.55
CA ILE A 105 -26.67 -17.96 -14.70
C ILE A 105 -28.15 -17.69 -15.00
N GLN A 106 -28.51 -17.53 -16.27
CA GLN A 106 -29.89 -17.27 -16.68
C GLN A 106 -30.84 -18.41 -16.28
N ALA A 107 -30.46 -19.67 -16.52
CA ALA A 107 -31.25 -20.83 -16.12
C ALA A 107 -31.44 -20.89 -14.59
N GLY A 108 -30.42 -20.50 -13.82
CA GLY A 108 -30.51 -20.39 -12.36
C GLY A 108 -31.45 -19.27 -11.91
N ASP A 109 -31.48 -18.14 -12.60
CA ASP A 109 -32.36 -17.01 -12.30
C ASP A 109 -33.83 -17.30 -12.65
N GLU A 110 -34.10 -18.01 -13.76
CA GLU A 110 -35.44 -18.42 -14.17
C GLU A 110 -36.07 -19.49 -13.25
N GLY A 111 -35.22 -20.30 -12.61
CA GLY A 111 -35.64 -21.33 -11.66
C GLY A 111 -35.89 -20.85 -10.24
N ARG A 112 -35.73 -19.55 -9.95
CA ARG A 112 -35.84 -18.94 -8.62
C ARG A 112 -37.19 -18.27 -8.38
#